data_AF-A0A0H5NVX8-F1
#
_entry.id   AF-A0A0H5NVX8-F1
#
_cell.length_a   1.000
_cell.length_b   1.000
_cell.length_c   1.000
_cell.angle_alpha   90.00
_cell.angle_beta   90.00
_cell.angle_gamma   90.00
#
_symmetry.space_group_name_H-M   'P 1'
#
loop_
_entity.id
_entity.type
_entity.pdbx_description
1 polymer ?
#
loop_
_entity_poly.entity_id
_entity_poly.type
_entity_poly.pdbx_seq_one_letter_code
_entity_poly.pdbx_strand_id
1 'polypeptide(L)'
;MNIRRSRPLVSLLAGFALALSACSGSGADSRAINDRGFPETLTLAAIPAENSTDLKASYDPVIALLERETGAKIDFVQASDYAGVVEGIIAGNVDMAFFGPFAYVVAGVNGAKMTPLGAVVQEPGGKPGYQSYGLARSDNAAIESLADFAGKKVCFVDPSSTSGFLYPTAGLIEQKVIASGAEADLSKGLTPIYAGGHDASALSIAAGDCDAGFAFDTMVDKTLVEKGDLAPGQLKTVWKSETIAGSVFAAADALGAETVAKLRTLFTEKVNADHLRGAGLCTGECRITDERAWGVVPAADSDYDGVRHVCEVTRSDKCAG
;
A
#
# COMPACT_ATOMS: atom_id res chain seq x y z
N MET A 1 73.28 46.94 28.23
CA MET A 1 74.66 46.50 27.98
C MET A 1 74.62 45.30 27.06
N ASN A 2 75.35 45.38 25.95
CA ASN A 2 75.45 44.36 24.90
C ASN A 2 75.81 42.97 25.46
N ILE A 3 75.40 41.90 24.77
CA ILE A 3 76.29 41.12 23.89
C ILE A 3 75.50 40.01 23.19
N ARG A 4 75.54 40.10 21.85
CA ARG A 4 75.21 39.07 20.86
C ARG A 4 75.92 37.75 21.16
N ARG A 5 75.25 36.62 20.94
CA ARG A 5 75.86 35.48 20.25
C ARG A 5 74.87 34.82 19.30
N SER A 6 75.37 34.61 18.10
CA SER A 6 74.72 34.18 16.88
C SER A 6 75.21 32.80 16.44
N ARG A 7 74.36 32.11 15.67
CA ARG A 7 74.59 30.97 14.73
C ARG A 7 74.22 29.57 15.24
N PRO A 8 73.87 28.61 14.35
CA PRO A 8 73.36 28.71 12.97
C PRO A 8 72.08 27.89 12.68
N LEU A 9 71.45 28.21 11.55
CA LEU A 9 70.43 27.41 10.87
C LEU A 9 70.94 26.00 10.57
N VAL A 10 70.10 24.99 10.86
CA VAL A 10 70.08 23.71 10.14
C VAL A 10 68.68 23.55 9.57
N SER A 11 68.58 23.73 8.25
CA SER A 11 67.37 23.50 7.47
C SER A 11 67.16 22.00 7.30
N LEU A 12 66.13 21.43 7.93
CA LEU A 12 65.58 20.13 7.52
C LEU A 12 64.35 20.39 6.64
N LEU A 13 64.52 20.25 5.32
CA LEU A 13 63.40 19.99 4.42
C LEU A 13 62.94 18.56 4.64
N ALA A 14 61.84 18.38 5.37
CA ALA A 14 61.06 17.14 5.34
C ALA A 14 60.02 17.27 4.23
N GLY A 15 60.22 16.57 3.13
CA GLY A 15 59.26 16.47 2.03
C GLY A 15 57.99 15.78 2.51
N PHE A 16 56.90 16.53 2.61
CA PHE A 16 55.57 15.99 2.82
C PHE A 16 55.04 15.52 1.47
N ALA A 17 55.16 14.22 1.19
CA ALA A 17 54.47 13.60 0.07
C ALA A 17 52.97 13.59 0.39
N LEU A 18 52.23 14.54 -0.18
CA LEU A 18 50.77 14.52 -0.24
C LEU A 18 50.34 13.36 -1.14
N ALA A 19 50.05 12.21 -0.53
CA ALA A 19 49.24 11.19 -1.17
C ALA A 19 47.80 11.70 -1.23
N LEU A 20 47.43 12.33 -2.35
CA LEU A 20 46.03 12.52 -2.72
C LEU A 20 45.45 11.16 -3.08
N SER A 21 44.90 10.44 -2.10
CA SER A 21 43.93 9.39 -2.38
C SER A 21 42.66 10.04 -2.88
N ALA A 22 42.55 10.10 -4.21
CA ALA A 22 41.32 10.34 -4.92
C ALA A 22 40.40 9.11 -4.75
N CYS A 23 39.57 9.12 -3.70
CA CYS A 23 38.40 8.26 -3.65
C CYS A 23 37.28 8.95 -4.42
N SER A 24 37.29 8.73 -5.74
CA SER A 24 36.09 8.83 -6.57
C SER A 24 35.21 7.63 -6.26
N GLY A 25 34.01 7.88 -5.75
CA GLY A 25 33.03 6.83 -5.47
C GLY A 25 31.91 7.37 -4.60
N SER A 26 30.91 7.96 -5.24
CA SER A 26 29.65 8.37 -4.64
C SER A 26 29.09 7.27 -3.73
N GLY A 27 28.79 7.62 -2.49
CA GLY A 27 28.11 6.72 -1.55
C GLY A 27 26.74 6.35 -2.10
N ALA A 28 26.66 5.17 -2.70
CA ALA A 28 25.48 4.33 -2.60
C ALA A 28 25.71 3.46 -1.36
N ASP A 29 24.79 3.52 -0.39
CA ASP A 29 24.81 2.60 0.75
C ASP A 29 24.81 1.17 0.22
N SER A 30 25.99 0.55 0.20
CA SER A 30 26.15 -0.82 -0.26
C SER A 30 25.57 -1.74 0.81
N ARG A 31 24.28 -2.05 0.68
CA ARG A 31 23.59 -3.05 1.50
C ARG A 31 24.35 -4.37 1.42
N ALA A 32 24.53 -5.04 2.56
CA ALA A 32 25.12 -6.36 2.60
C ALA A 32 24.23 -7.34 1.81
N ILE A 33 24.85 -8.08 0.88
CA ILE A 33 24.18 -9.07 0.04
C ILE A 33 24.55 -10.46 0.54
N ASN A 34 23.55 -11.31 0.75
CA ASN A 34 23.72 -12.68 1.20
C ASN A 34 24.15 -13.62 0.06
N ASP A 35 24.42 -14.88 0.40
CA ASP A 35 24.85 -15.94 -0.53
C ASP A 35 23.82 -16.29 -1.62
N ARG A 36 22.57 -15.82 -1.47
CA ARG A 36 21.47 -15.99 -2.44
C ARG A 36 21.30 -14.79 -3.36
N GLY A 37 22.12 -13.75 -3.21
CA GLY A 37 22.05 -12.54 -4.03
C GLY A 37 20.88 -11.63 -3.68
N PHE A 38 20.45 -11.63 -2.41
CA PHE A 38 19.48 -10.68 -1.86
C PHE A 38 20.13 -9.85 -0.74
N PRO A 39 19.60 -8.66 -0.43
CA PRO A 39 19.96 -7.95 0.80
C PRO A 39 19.78 -8.84 2.04
N GLU A 40 20.65 -8.70 3.03
CA GLU A 40 20.53 -9.42 4.32
C GLU A 40 19.23 -9.08 5.07
N THR A 41 18.68 -7.89 4.83
CA THR A 41 17.39 -7.46 5.37
C THR A 41 16.59 -6.79 4.27
N LEU A 42 15.30 -7.12 4.22
CA LEU A 42 14.32 -6.48 3.35
C LEU A 42 13.18 -5.93 4.21
N THR A 43 12.84 -4.66 4.02
CA THR A 43 11.72 -4.03 4.73
C THR A 43 10.42 -4.16 3.93
N LEU A 44 9.39 -4.75 4.52
CA LEU A 44 8.05 -4.88 3.93
C LEU A 44 7.05 -4.01 4.69
N ALA A 45 6.39 -3.07 4.01
CA ALA A 45 5.25 -2.35 4.57
C ALA A 45 3.93 -2.78 3.92
N ALA A 46 2.81 -2.61 4.60
CA ALA A 46 1.49 -2.87 4.05
C ALA A 46 0.49 -1.82 4.52
N ILE A 47 -0.44 -1.46 3.62
CA ILE A 47 -1.59 -0.63 3.98
C ILE A 47 -2.49 -1.39 4.97
N PRO A 48 -3.12 -0.71 5.95
CA PRO A 48 -4.09 -1.34 6.84
C PRO A 48 -5.49 -1.34 6.20
N ALA A 49 -5.79 -2.30 5.32
CA ALA A 49 -7.11 -2.42 4.67
C ALA A 49 -8.22 -2.82 5.65
N GLU A 50 -7.84 -3.48 6.74
CA GLU A 50 -8.68 -3.79 7.90
C GLU A 50 -8.10 -3.14 9.17
N ASN A 51 -8.96 -2.70 10.09
CA ASN A 51 -8.55 -2.24 11.42
C ASN A 51 -8.17 -3.40 12.34
N SER A 52 -7.00 -4.00 12.08
CA SER A 52 -6.44 -5.07 12.90
C SER A 52 -5.46 -4.54 13.94
N THR A 53 -5.57 -5.07 15.16
CA THR A 53 -4.56 -4.83 16.21
C THR A 53 -3.19 -5.44 15.87
N ASP A 54 -3.18 -6.48 15.04
CA ASP A 54 -1.96 -7.13 14.53
C ASP A 54 -2.09 -7.34 13.02
N LEU A 55 -1.67 -6.34 12.24
CA LEU A 55 -1.62 -6.44 10.78
C LEU A 55 -0.60 -7.49 10.34
N LYS A 56 0.51 -7.60 11.07
CA LYS A 56 1.64 -8.48 10.72
C LYS A 56 1.20 -9.94 10.67
N ALA A 57 0.32 -10.37 11.57
CA ALA A 57 -0.22 -11.72 11.58
C ALA A 57 -0.79 -12.17 10.22
N SER A 58 -1.42 -11.26 9.48
CA SER A 58 -1.97 -11.53 8.12
C SER A 58 -0.89 -11.69 7.04
N TYR A 59 0.34 -11.26 7.32
CA TYR A 59 1.50 -11.33 6.43
C TYR A 59 2.51 -12.40 6.86
N ASP A 60 2.39 -12.99 8.05
CA ASP A 60 3.32 -13.98 8.58
C ASP A 60 3.63 -15.14 7.60
N PRO A 61 2.65 -15.73 6.90
CA PRO A 61 2.94 -16.77 5.90
C PRO A 61 3.81 -16.27 4.75
N VAL A 62 3.56 -15.04 4.29
CA VAL A 62 4.35 -14.40 3.21
C VAL A 62 5.74 -14.07 3.71
N ILE A 63 5.86 -13.48 4.91
CA ILE A 63 7.13 -13.17 5.57
C ILE A 63 7.98 -14.44 5.69
N ALA A 64 7.43 -15.52 6.26
CA ALA A 64 8.16 -16.77 6.43
C ALA A 64 8.60 -17.40 5.10
N LEU A 65 7.79 -17.27 4.04
CA LEU A 65 8.18 -17.70 2.70
C LEU A 65 9.34 -16.86 2.17
N LEU A 66 9.26 -15.54 2.27
CA LEU A 66 10.30 -14.63 1.80
C LEU A 66 11.61 -14.87 2.54
N GLU A 67 11.60 -15.01 3.86
CA GLU A 67 12.79 -15.34 4.66
C GLU A 67 13.41 -16.66 4.20
N ARG A 68 12.58 -17.70 4.01
CA ARG A 68 13.05 -19.02 3.58
C ARG A 68 13.66 -19.01 2.18
N GLU A 69 13.09 -18.24 1.26
CA GLU A 69 13.48 -18.25 -0.16
C GLU A 69 14.65 -17.30 -0.43
N THR A 70 14.62 -16.10 0.15
CA THR A 70 15.64 -15.07 -0.06
C THR A 70 16.82 -15.20 0.89
N GLY A 71 16.65 -15.83 2.06
CA GLY A 71 17.64 -15.81 3.14
C GLY A 71 17.77 -14.45 3.83
N ALA A 72 16.95 -13.46 3.47
CA ALA A 72 16.88 -12.16 4.13
C ALA A 72 16.05 -12.26 5.41
N LYS A 73 16.37 -11.44 6.41
CA LYS A 73 15.42 -11.11 7.47
C LYS A 73 14.36 -10.17 6.91
N ILE A 74 13.08 -10.43 7.18
CA ILE A 74 12.02 -9.51 6.76
C ILE A 74 11.62 -8.62 7.93
N ASP A 75 11.92 -7.33 7.81
CA ASP A 75 11.48 -6.31 8.75
C ASP A 75 10.12 -5.78 8.31
N PHE A 76 9.05 -6.26 8.96
CA PHE A 76 7.69 -5.82 8.66
C PHE A 76 7.36 -4.50 9.36
N VAL A 77 6.96 -3.49 8.58
CA VAL A 77 6.49 -2.20 9.05
C VAL A 77 4.96 -2.20 9.04
N GLN A 78 4.37 -2.28 10.23
CA GLN A 78 2.95 -2.04 10.42
C GLN A 78 2.69 -0.53 10.31
N ALA A 79 2.17 -0.10 9.16
CA ALA A 79 1.81 1.29 8.96
C ALA A 79 0.53 1.64 9.74
N SER A 80 0.46 2.86 10.26
CA SER A 80 -0.73 3.37 10.95
C SER A 80 -1.84 3.79 9.99
N ASP A 81 -1.47 4.16 8.76
CA ASP A 81 -2.37 4.58 7.70
C ASP A 81 -1.75 4.32 6.32
N TYR A 82 -2.50 4.58 5.26
CA TYR A 82 -2.06 4.33 3.89
C TYR A 82 -0.95 5.30 3.47
N ALA A 83 -1.00 6.55 3.94
CA ALA A 83 0.00 7.57 3.63
C ALA A 83 1.37 7.19 4.17
N GLY A 84 1.46 6.57 5.35
CA GLY A 84 2.71 6.10 5.93
C GLY A 84 3.44 5.07 5.06
N VAL A 85 2.71 4.21 4.35
CA VAL A 85 3.30 3.26 3.38
C VAL A 85 3.85 4.01 2.16
N VAL A 86 3.08 4.97 1.64
CA VAL A 86 3.48 5.83 0.52
C VAL A 86 4.75 6.62 0.85
N GLU A 87 4.77 7.32 1.98
CA GLU A 87 5.94 8.09 2.42
C GLU A 87 7.13 7.18 2.74
N GLY A 88 6.88 5.98 3.28
CA GLY A 88 7.90 4.99 3.58
C GLY A 88 8.68 4.55 2.34
N ILE A 89 8.00 4.28 1.23
CA ILE A 89 8.67 3.90 -0.03
C ILE A 89 9.33 5.09 -0.72
N ILE A 90 8.73 6.28 -0.68
CA ILE A 90 9.30 7.52 -1.23
C ILE A 90 10.61 7.87 -0.52
N ALA A 91 10.64 7.75 0.80
CA ALA A 91 11.81 8.04 1.62
C ALA A 91 12.92 6.97 1.53
N GLY A 92 12.67 5.84 0.86
CA GLY A 92 13.62 4.72 0.77
C GLY A 92 13.74 3.91 2.07
N ASN A 93 12.80 4.07 3.01
CA ASN A 93 12.75 3.31 4.26
C ASN A 93 12.06 1.95 4.10
N VAL A 94 11.40 1.71 2.96
CA VAL A 94 10.66 0.49 2.64
C VAL A 94 11.16 -0.07 1.32
N ASP A 95 11.47 -1.37 1.29
CA ASP A 95 11.98 -2.05 0.11
C ASP A 95 10.87 -2.66 -0.73
N MET A 96 9.84 -3.18 -0.07
CA MET A 96 8.65 -3.76 -0.68
C MET A 96 7.42 -3.23 0.04
N ALA A 97 6.36 -2.95 -0.69
CA ALA A 97 5.11 -2.51 -0.11
C ALA A 97 3.91 -3.21 -0.74
N PHE A 98 2.92 -3.53 0.09
CA PHE A 98 1.59 -3.91 -0.36
C PHE A 98 0.69 -2.68 -0.39
N PHE A 99 0.14 -2.39 -1.56
CA PHE A 99 -0.65 -1.20 -1.84
C PHE A 99 -2.05 -1.54 -2.35
N GLY A 100 -3.00 -0.70 -1.98
CA GLY A 100 -4.17 -0.47 -2.81
C GLY A 100 -3.76 0.27 -4.10
N PRO A 101 -4.43 0.03 -5.25
CA PRO A 101 -4.07 0.61 -6.54
C PRO A 101 -3.82 2.13 -6.53
N PHE A 102 -4.65 2.89 -5.81
CA PHE A 102 -4.52 4.34 -5.70
C PHE A 102 -3.28 4.76 -4.91
N ALA A 103 -3.01 4.14 -3.76
CA ALA A 103 -1.79 4.41 -2.99
C ALA A 103 -0.51 4.10 -3.80
N TYR A 104 -0.53 3.04 -4.61
CA TYR A 104 0.53 2.74 -5.58
C TYR A 104 0.70 3.87 -6.60
N VAL A 105 -0.40 4.34 -7.21
CA VAL A 105 -0.36 5.47 -8.16
C VAL A 105 0.16 6.75 -7.51
N VAL A 106 -0.32 7.10 -6.31
CA VAL A 106 0.09 8.29 -5.56
C VAL A 106 1.58 8.24 -5.24
N ALA A 107 2.10 7.10 -4.78
CA ALA A 107 3.53 6.94 -4.53
C ALA A 107 4.36 7.21 -5.79
N GLY A 108 3.94 6.70 -6.95
CA GLY A 108 4.61 6.94 -8.23
C GLY A 108 4.55 8.40 -8.68
N VAL A 109 3.40 9.05 -8.53
CA VAL A 109 3.21 10.48 -8.82
C VAL A 109 4.11 11.34 -7.93
N ASN A 110 4.28 10.96 -6.66
CA ASN A 110 5.11 11.65 -5.68
C ASN A 110 6.59 11.23 -5.72
N GLY A 111 7.02 10.58 -6.80
CA GLY A 111 8.44 10.37 -7.11
C GLY A 111 9.03 9.01 -6.71
N ALA A 112 8.25 8.11 -6.12
CA ALA A 112 8.72 6.74 -5.87
C ALA A 112 9.09 6.05 -7.20
N LYS A 113 10.25 5.39 -7.21
CA LYS A 113 10.68 4.52 -8.30
C LYS A 113 10.53 3.07 -7.86
N MET A 114 9.54 2.40 -8.42
CA MET A 114 9.15 1.06 -7.99
C MET A 114 8.57 0.26 -9.14
N THR A 115 8.68 -1.06 -9.00
CA THR A 115 8.23 -2.05 -9.97
C THR A 115 7.22 -2.99 -9.32
N PRO A 116 6.05 -3.24 -9.94
CA PRO A 116 5.12 -4.27 -9.48
C PRO A 116 5.78 -5.66 -9.43
N LEU A 117 5.62 -6.33 -8.28
CA LEU A 117 5.97 -7.74 -8.08
C LEU A 117 4.79 -8.66 -8.44
N GLY A 118 3.55 -8.15 -8.36
CA GLY A 118 2.35 -8.86 -8.78
C GLY A 118 1.11 -8.36 -8.04
N ALA A 119 -0.06 -8.68 -8.59
CA ALA A 119 -1.35 -8.31 -8.02
C ALA A 119 -2.03 -9.52 -7.36
N VAL A 120 -2.81 -9.26 -6.32
CA VAL A 120 -3.50 -10.32 -5.58
C VAL A 120 -4.75 -10.84 -6.31
N VAL A 121 -5.05 -12.12 -6.13
CA VAL A 121 -6.27 -12.77 -6.60
C VAL A 121 -6.94 -13.55 -5.48
N GLN A 122 -8.26 -13.64 -5.53
CA GLN A 122 -9.06 -14.27 -4.48
C GLN A 122 -9.18 -15.80 -4.62
N GLU A 123 -8.84 -16.35 -5.78
CA GLU A 123 -8.94 -17.77 -6.08
C GLU A 123 -7.94 -18.23 -7.15
N PRO A 124 -7.58 -19.53 -7.21
CA PRO A 124 -6.69 -20.07 -8.24
C PRO A 124 -7.24 -19.80 -9.65
N GLY A 125 -6.41 -19.22 -10.53
CA GLY A 125 -6.79 -18.89 -11.90
C GLY A 125 -7.73 -17.68 -12.02
N GLY A 126 -8.05 -17.01 -10.92
CA GLY A 126 -8.80 -15.76 -10.92
C GLY A 126 -8.02 -14.62 -11.58
N LYS A 127 -8.75 -13.59 -12.00
CA LYS A 127 -8.14 -12.33 -12.48
C LYS A 127 -8.02 -11.34 -11.33
N PRO A 128 -6.93 -10.55 -11.25
CA PRO A 128 -6.85 -9.47 -10.28
C PRO A 128 -7.97 -8.47 -10.49
N GLY A 129 -8.59 -8.07 -9.40
CA GLY A 129 -9.58 -7.00 -9.40
C GLY A 129 -10.71 -7.22 -8.40
N TYR A 130 -11.41 -6.13 -8.12
CA TYR A 130 -12.48 -6.07 -7.13
C TYR A 130 -13.36 -4.85 -7.40
N GLN A 131 -14.47 -4.72 -6.67
CA GLN A 131 -15.36 -3.56 -6.76
C GLN A 131 -15.41 -2.77 -5.45
N SER A 132 -15.61 -1.46 -5.57
CA SER A 132 -16.09 -0.62 -4.49
C SER A 132 -17.61 -0.74 -4.39
N TYR A 133 -18.12 -0.85 -3.16
CA TYR A 133 -19.55 -0.81 -2.86
C TYR A 133 -19.90 0.49 -2.14
N GLY A 134 -21.00 1.11 -2.57
CA GLY A 134 -21.73 2.13 -1.82
C GLY A 134 -22.78 1.44 -0.98
N LEU A 135 -22.72 1.65 0.33
CA LEU A 135 -23.42 0.86 1.34
C LEU A 135 -24.33 1.75 2.18
N ALA A 136 -25.46 1.20 2.60
CA ALA A 136 -26.32 1.74 3.63
C ALA A 136 -26.91 0.60 4.46
N ARG A 137 -27.50 0.88 5.63
CA ARG A 137 -28.26 -0.15 6.35
C ARG A 137 -29.44 -0.62 5.51
N SER A 138 -29.72 -1.92 5.55
CA SER A 138 -30.83 -2.51 4.78
C SER A 138 -32.20 -1.96 5.20
N ASP A 139 -32.35 -1.52 6.44
CA ASP A 139 -33.58 -0.91 6.97
C ASP A 139 -33.73 0.58 6.61
N ASN A 140 -32.71 1.20 6.01
CA ASN A 140 -32.73 2.61 5.65
C ASN A 140 -33.31 2.83 4.25
N ALA A 141 -34.63 2.94 4.16
CA ALA A 141 -35.36 3.19 2.91
C ALA A 141 -35.09 4.57 2.25
N ALA A 142 -34.38 5.48 2.93
CA ALA A 142 -34.08 6.81 2.40
C ALA A 142 -32.82 6.85 1.51
N ILE A 143 -32.08 5.75 1.39
CA ILE A 143 -30.85 5.66 0.61
C ILE A 143 -30.96 4.45 -0.31
N GLU A 144 -31.16 4.67 -1.60
CA GLU A 144 -31.28 3.63 -2.63
C GLU A 144 -30.28 3.81 -3.77
N SER A 145 -29.51 4.91 -3.76
CA SER A 145 -28.51 5.24 -4.76
C SER A 145 -27.40 6.13 -4.18
N LEU A 146 -26.31 6.34 -4.92
CA LEU A 146 -25.28 7.32 -4.54
C LEU A 146 -25.82 8.75 -4.45
N ALA A 147 -26.82 9.13 -5.24
CA ALA A 147 -27.37 10.48 -5.19
C ALA A 147 -27.96 10.81 -3.80
N ASP A 148 -28.46 9.79 -3.09
CA ASP A 148 -29.04 9.92 -1.77
C ASP A 148 -27.99 10.15 -0.65
N PHE A 149 -26.69 10.10 -0.98
CA PHE A 149 -25.61 10.39 -0.04
C PHE A 149 -25.46 11.91 0.19
N ALA A 150 -26.11 12.74 -0.63
CA ALA A 150 -26.12 14.18 -0.48
C ALA A 150 -26.62 14.61 0.92
N GLY A 151 -25.81 15.40 1.61
CA GLY A 151 -26.07 15.90 2.96
C GLY A 151 -26.02 14.83 4.06
N LYS A 152 -25.61 13.59 3.75
CA LYS A 152 -25.51 12.49 4.72
C LYS A 152 -24.14 12.47 5.39
N LYS A 153 -24.06 11.78 6.52
CA LYS A 153 -22.78 11.39 7.09
C LYS A 153 -22.28 10.11 6.42
N VAL A 154 -21.16 10.22 5.73
CA VAL A 154 -20.64 9.18 4.84
C VAL A 154 -19.29 8.69 5.33
N CYS A 155 -19.21 7.40 5.67
CA CYS A 155 -17.98 6.75 6.05
C CYS A 155 -17.16 6.37 4.81
N PHE A 156 -16.04 7.05 4.63
CA PHE A 156 -14.93 6.65 3.76
C PHE A 156 -13.92 5.83 4.55
N VAL A 157 -12.97 5.21 3.86
CA VAL A 157 -11.91 4.41 4.49
C VAL A 157 -10.73 5.31 4.85
N ASP A 158 -9.87 5.57 3.87
CA ASP A 158 -8.70 6.43 3.99
C ASP A 158 -8.64 7.33 2.75
N PRO A 159 -8.18 8.59 2.85
CA PRO A 159 -8.01 9.48 1.68
C PRO A 159 -7.15 8.92 0.54
N SER A 160 -6.32 7.91 0.79
CA SER A 160 -5.48 7.21 -0.19
C SER A 160 -6.05 5.84 -0.59
N SER A 161 -7.26 5.50 -0.12
CA SER A 161 -7.94 4.26 -0.47
C SER A 161 -8.53 4.30 -1.88
N THR A 162 -8.43 3.19 -2.59
CA THR A 162 -8.93 3.10 -3.98
C THR A 162 -10.44 2.95 -4.01
N SER A 163 -10.96 1.87 -3.42
CA SER A 163 -12.39 1.60 -3.34
C SER A 163 -13.08 2.28 -2.17
N GLY A 164 -12.32 2.72 -1.16
CA GLY A 164 -12.86 3.40 0.01
C GLY A 164 -12.86 4.92 -0.10
N PHE A 165 -12.27 5.49 -1.17
CA PHE A 165 -12.21 6.93 -1.40
C PHE A 165 -12.21 7.34 -2.88
N LEU A 166 -11.22 6.94 -3.68
CA LEU A 166 -11.04 7.46 -5.04
C LEU A 166 -12.22 7.14 -5.98
N TYR A 167 -12.57 5.86 -6.13
CA TYR A 167 -13.70 5.44 -6.97
C TYR A 167 -15.06 5.92 -6.43
N PRO A 168 -15.32 5.85 -5.10
CA PRO A 168 -16.47 6.53 -4.50
C PRO A 168 -16.59 8.01 -4.87
N THR A 169 -15.47 8.75 -4.80
CA THR A 169 -15.43 10.17 -5.16
C THR A 169 -15.80 10.38 -6.62
N ALA A 170 -15.29 9.57 -7.54
CA ALA A 170 -15.66 9.63 -8.95
C ALA A 170 -17.17 9.39 -9.14
N GLY A 171 -17.73 8.36 -8.49
CA GLY A 171 -19.17 8.08 -8.52
C GLY A 171 -20.01 9.23 -7.95
N LEU A 172 -19.59 9.84 -6.84
CA LEU A 172 -20.28 10.98 -6.23
C LEU A 172 -20.22 12.24 -7.13
N ILE A 173 -19.12 12.46 -7.86
CA ILE A 173 -19.01 13.53 -8.86
C ILE A 173 -19.95 13.26 -10.04
N GLU A 174 -19.98 12.04 -10.56
CA GLU A 174 -20.87 11.65 -11.66
C GLU A 174 -22.35 11.88 -11.30
N GLN A 175 -22.72 11.56 -10.06
CA GLN A 175 -24.07 11.81 -9.52
C GLN A 175 -24.31 13.26 -9.07
N LYS A 176 -23.33 14.16 -9.25
CA LYS A 176 -23.39 15.58 -8.89
C LYS A 176 -23.64 15.85 -7.41
N VAL A 177 -23.25 14.91 -6.53
CA VAL A 177 -23.29 15.08 -5.08
C VAL A 177 -22.18 16.03 -4.62
N ILE A 178 -21.01 15.93 -5.26
CA ILE A 178 -19.82 16.77 -5.00
C ILE A 178 -19.23 17.26 -6.32
N ALA A 179 -18.41 18.31 -6.28
CA ALA A 179 -17.81 18.90 -7.49
C ALA A 179 -16.41 18.38 -7.81
N SER A 180 -15.67 17.91 -6.81
CA SER A 180 -14.33 17.34 -6.93
C SER A 180 -14.01 16.47 -5.70
N GLY A 181 -12.88 15.78 -5.74
CA GLY A 181 -12.30 15.04 -4.62
C GLY A 181 -11.51 15.89 -3.63
N ALA A 182 -11.55 17.22 -3.75
CA ALA A 182 -10.98 18.12 -2.76
C ALA A 182 -11.84 18.12 -1.49
N GLU A 183 -11.20 18.19 -0.33
CA GLU A 183 -11.88 18.13 0.98
C GLU A 183 -12.98 19.19 1.12
N ALA A 184 -12.73 20.39 0.60
CA ALA A 184 -13.68 21.49 0.63
C ALA A 184 -14.96 21.23 -0.18
N ASP A 185 -14.89 20.42 -1.25
CA ASP A 185 -16.06 20.09 -2.05
C ASP A 185 -16.80 18.86 -1.51
N LEU A 186 -16.07 17.90 -0.92
CA LEU A 186 -16.66 16.80 -0.14
C LEU A 186 -17.53 17.37 1.00
N SER A 187 -16.94 18.23 1.82
CA SER A 187 -17.61 18.85 2.98
C SER A 187 -18.79 19.77 2.63
N LYS A 188 -18.92 20.21 1.37
CA LYS A 188 -20.10 20.96 0.91
C LYS A 188 -21.25 20.03 0.52
N GLY A 189 -20.94 18.85 -0.03
CA GLY A 189 -21.94 17.91 -0.54
C GLY A 189 -22.40 16.89 0.49
N LEU A 190 -21.57 16.56 1.48
CA LEU A 190 -21.81 15.55 2.51
C LEU A 190 -20.94 15.82 3.75
N THR A 191 -21.10 15.02 4.80
CA THR A 191 -20.19 15.02 5.97
C THR A 191 -19.27 13.81 5.89
N PRO A 192 -17.99 13.96 5.49
CA PRO A 192 -17.08 12.84 5.35
C PRO A 192 -16.57 12.38 6.73
N ILE A 193 -16.51 11.06 6.94
CA ILE A 193 -15.86 10.42 8.09
C ILE A 193 -14.84 9.44 7.53
N TYR A 194 -13.58 9.54 7.96
CA TYR A 194 -12.53 8.60 7.57
C TYR A 194 -12.38 7.54 8.65
N ALA A 195 -12.89 6.34 8.36
CA ALA A 195 -12.93 5.22 9.31
C ALA A 195 -11.58 4.48 9.44
N GLY A 196 -10.64 4.74 8.53
CA GLY A 196 -9.32 4.09 8.48
C GLY A 196 -9.31 2.74 7.77
N GLY A 197 -10.29 1.88 8.06
CA GLY A 197 -10.41 0.53 7.50
C GLY A 197 -11.74 0.25 6.79
N HIS A 198 -11.75 -0.74 5.89
CA HIS A 198 -12.95 -1.16 5.17
C HIS A 198 -13.98 -1.82 6.11
N ASP A 199 -13.50 -2.59 7.08
CA ASP A 199 -14.27 -3.13 8.18
C ASP A 199 -14.89 -2.02 9.04
N ALA A 200 -14.08 -1.05 9.47
CA ALA A 200 -14.50 0.05 10.31
C ALA A 200 -15.58 0.91 9.63
N SER A 201 -15.45 1.16 8.32
CA SER A 201 -16.48 1.84 7.53
C SER A 201 -17.79 1.05 7.52
N ALA A 202 -17.76 -0.24 7.15
CA ALA A 202 -18.96 -1.08 7.10
C ALA A 202 -19.64 -1.23 8.47
N LEU A 203 -18.86 -1.45 9.53
CA LEU A 203 -19.37 -1.59 10.89
C LEU A 203 -19.95 -0.26 11.43
N SER A 204 -19.36 0.89 11.08
CA SER A 204 -19.91 2.21 11.45
C SER A 204 -21.26 2.48 10.78
N ILE A 205 -21.45 2.01 9.54
CA ILE A 205 -22.77 2.08 8.87
C ILE A 205 -23.76 1.16 9.59
N ALA A 206 -23.34 -0.08 9.91
CA ALA A 206 -24.17 -1.07 10.58
C ALA A 206 -24.62 -0.62 11.98
N ALA A 207 -23.73 0.04 12.73
CA ALA A 207 -24.00 0.65 14.03
C ALA A 207 -24.85 1.93 13.93
N GLY A 208 -24.91 2.54 12.75
CA GLY A 208 -25.62 3.79 12.49
C GLY A 208 -24.88 5.06 12.89
N ASP A 209 -23.58 4.94 13.17
CA ASP A 209 -22.70 6.08 13.36
C ASP A 209 -22.55 6.88 12.06
N CYS A 210 -22.59 6.20 10.91
CA CYS A 210 -22.70 6.73 9.56
C CYS A 210 -24.05 6.34 8.91
N ASP A 211 -24.59 7.22 8.07
CA ASP A 211 -25.82 6.95 7.31
C ASP A 211 -25.55 6.00 6.13
N ALA A 212 -24.39 6.18 5.51
CA ALA A 212 -23.91 5.45 4.36
C ALA A 212 -22.38 5.40 4.35
N GLY A 213 -21.77 4.66 3.43
CA GLY A 213 -20.32 4.64 3.30
C GLY A 213 -19.83 3.64 2.27
N PHE A 214 -18.52 3.40 2.28
CA PHE A 214 -17.85 2.64 1.24
C PHE A 214 -16.96 1.55 1.81
N ALA A 215 -16.98 0.38 1.16
CA ALA A 215 -16.02 -0.70 1.40
C ALA A 215 -15.82 -1.52 0.11
N PHE A 216 -14.80 -2.39 0.06
CA PHE A 216 -14.66 -3.33 -1.07
C PHE A 216 -15.60 -4.54 -0.89
N ASP A 217 -15.93 -5.17 -2.02
CA ASP A 217 -16.87 -6.30 -2.10
C ASP A 217 -16.62 -7.41 -1.06
N THR A 218 -15.42 -7.96 -1.03
CA THR A 218 -15.02 -9.13 -0.24
C THR A 218 -15.01 -8.84 1.25
N MET A 219 -14.87 -7.57 1.67
CA MET A 219 -15.00 -7.19 3.08
C MET A 219 -16.44 -7.42 3.55
N VAL A 220 -17.41 -6.97 2.76
CA VAL A 220 -18.84 -6.97 3.10
C VAL A 220 -19.46 -8.33 2.84
N ASP A 221 -19.21 -8.92 1.66
CA ASP A 221 -19.89 -10.14 1.22
C ASP A 221 -19.34 -11.40 1.89
N LYS A 222 -18.11 -11.36 2.40
CA LYS A 222 -17.41 -12.53 2.98
C LYS A 222 -16.79 -12.23 4.34
N THR A 223 -15.79 -11.35 4.39
CA THR A 223 -14.90 -11.23 5.56
C THR A 223 -15.65 -10.94 6.86
N LEU A 224 -16.49 -9.90 6.90
CA LEU A 224 -17.23 -9.55 8.12
C LEU A 224 -18.34 -10.55 8.45
N VAL A 225 -18.92 -11.20 7.44
CA VAL A 225 -19.96 -12.22 7.63
C VAL A 225 -19.38 -13.51 8.20
N GLU A 226 -18.23 -13.95 7.67
CA GLU A 226 -17.50 -15.14 8.15
C GLU A 226 -16.97 -14.94 9.57
N LYS A 227 -16.56 -13.72 9.92
CA LYS A 227 -16.16 -13.35 11.29
C LYS A 227 -17.34 -13.24 12.26
N GLY A 228 -18.56 -13.04 11.73
CA GLY A 228 -19.76 -12.82 12.52
C GLY A 228 -19.94 -11.38 13.01
N ASP A 229 -19.11 -10.46 12.53
CA ASP A 229 -19.18 -9.03 12.87
C ASP A 229 -20.33 -8.32 12.13
N LEU A 230 -20.76 -8.88 10.99
CA LEU A 230 -21.88 -8.39 10.20
C LEU A 230 -22.88 -9.52 9.92
N ALA A 231 -24.17 -9.28 10.20
CA ALA A 231 -25.21 -10.24 9.84
C ALA A 231 -25.45 -10.23 8.32
N PRO A 232 -25.70 -11.40 7.69
CA PRO A 232 -26.02 -11.46 6.27
C PRO A 232 -27.20 -10.54 5.92
N GLY A 233 -26.98 -9.62 4.98
CA GLY A 233 -28.00 -8.66 4.55
C GLY A 233 -28.29 -7.53 5.54
N GLN A 234 -27.46 -7.30 6.57
CA GLN A 234 -27.58 -6.14 7.46
C GLN A 234 -27.32 -4.81 6.74
N LEU A 235 -26.40 -4.83 5.77
CA LEU A 235 -26.16 -3.72 4.85
C LEU A 235 -26.70 -4.08 3.46
N LYS A 236 -27.18 -3.07 2.75
CA LYS A 236 -27.51 -3.15 1.34
C LYS A 236 -26.48 -2.39 0.51
N THR A 237 -26.20 -2.92 -0.68
CA THR A 237 -25.36 -2.26 -1.67
C THR A 237 -26.26 -1.44 -2.60
N VAL A 238 -26.10 -0.12 -2.59
CA VAL A 238 -26.86 0.83 -3.42
C VAL A 238 -26.08 1.32 -4.64
N TRP A 239 -24.79 0.97 -4.71
CA TRP A 239 -23.92 1.28 -5.84
C TRP A 239 -22.72 0.35 -5.90
N LYS A 240 -22.23 0.08 -7.10
CA LYS A 240 -20.98 -0.64 -7.36
C LYS A 240 -20.16 0.13 -8.38
N SER A 241 -18.84 0.21 -8.17
CA SER A 241 -17.93 0.73 -9.19
C SER A 241 -17.79 -0.23 -10.37
N GLU A 242 -17.16 0.23 -11.45
CA GLU A 242 -16.49 -0.66 -12.39
C GLU A 242 -15.44 -1.53 -11.68
N THR A 243 -14.96 -2.58 -12.36
CA THR A 243 -13.88 -3.41 -11.82
C THR A 243 -12.60 -2.59 -11.70
N ILE A 244 -12.10 -2.51 -10.47
CA ILE A 244 -10.84 -1.86 -10.11
C ILE A 244 -9.71 -2.87 -10.29
N ALA A 245 -8.53 -2.41 -10.72
CA ALA A 245 -7.32 -3.24 -10.71
C ALA A 245 -7.04 -3.81 -9.31
N GLY A 246 -6.46 -5.00 -9.21
CA GLY A 246 -6.18 -5.64 -7.92
C GLY A 246 -5.09 -4.92 -7.10
N SER A 247 -5.17 -5.03 -5.77
CA SER A 247 -4.08 -4.61 -4.86
C SER A 247 -2.77 -5.30 -5.21
N VAL A 248 -1.66 -4.63 -4.94
CA VAL A 248 -0.37 -4.91 -5.59
C VAL A 248 0.78 -4.92 -4.60
N PHE A 249 1.65 -5.90 -4.72
CA PHE A 249 2.99 -5.82 -4.15
C PHE A 249 3.89 -5.10 -5.13
N ALA A 250 4.64 -4.11 -4.67
CA ALA A 250 5.66 -3.42 -5.45
C ALA A 250 6.99 -3.38 -4.69
N ALA A 251 8.09 -3.36 -5.43
CA ALA A 251 9.44 -3.23 -4.88
C ALA A 251 10.09 -1.93 -5.34
N ALA A 252 10.83 -1.28 -4.45
CA ALA A 252 11.64 -0.12 -4.81
C ALA A 252 12.73 -0.52 -5.83
N ASP A 253 12.88 0.26 -6.89
CA ASP A 253 13.87 0.01 -7.94
C ASP A 253 15.31 0.10 -7.42
N ALA A 254 15.51 0.77 -6.27
CA ALA A 254 16.78 0.85 -5.55
C ALA A 254 17.34 -0.51 -5.12
N LEU A 255 16.51 -1.56 -5.04
CA LEU A 255 16.97 -2.94 -4.83
C LEU A 255 17.80 -3.49 -6.00
N GLY A 256 17.74 -2.85 -7.17
CA GLY A 256 18.41 -3.29 -8.37
C GLY A 256 17.58 -4.28 -9.18
N ALA A 257 17.72 -4.20 -10.51
CA ALA A 257 16.88 -4.92 -11.46
C ALA A 257 16.92 -6.45 -11.29
N GLU A 258 18.08 -7.01 -10.91
CA GLU A 258 18.22 -8.45 -10.68
C GLU A 258 17.40 -8.91 -9.47
N THR A 259 17.52 -8.22 -8.34
CA THR A 259 16.78 -8.54 -7.11
C THR A 259 15.28 -8.36 -7.34
N VAL A 260 14.85 -7.26 -7.96
CA VAL A 260 13.44 -7.02 -8.32
C VAL A 260 12.90 -8.12 -9.23
N ALA A 261 13.66 -8.56 -10.23
CA ALA A 261 13.23 -9.65 -11.12
C ALA A 261 13.06 -10.98 -10.36
N LYS A 262 14.00 -11.34 -9.47
CA LYS A 262 13.89 -12.54 -8.63
C LYS A 262 12.70 -12.46 -7.67
N LEU A 263 12.48 -11.30 -7.04
CA LEU A 263 11.31 -11.07 -6.19
C LEU A 263 10.02 -11.21 -6.97
N ARG A 264 9.91 -10.62 -8.17
CA ARG A 264 8.71 -10.76 -9.01
C ARG A 264 8.39 -12.23 -9.30
N THR A 265 9.38 -13.00 -9.74
CA THR A 265 9.21 -14.45 -9.96
C THR A 265 8.75 -15.15 -8.68
N LEU A 266 9.41 -14.88 -7.55
CA LEU A 266 9.08 -15.46 -6.26
C LEU A 266 7.62 -15.18 -5.86
N PHE A 267 7.18 -13.92 -5.98
CA PHE A 267 5.81 -13.52 -5.68
C PHE A 267 4.80 -14.25 -6.57
N THR A 268 5.00 -14.22 -7.89
CA THR A 268 4.02 -14.79 -8.83
C THR A 268 3.96 -16.32 -8.86
N GLU A 269 5.02 -17.00 -8.42
CA GLU A 269 5.08 -18.47 -8.47
C GLU A 269 4.85 -19.13 -7.11
N LYS A 270 5.24 -18.49 -6.01
CA LYS A 270 5.26 -19.13 -4.68
C LYS A 270 4.39 -18.44 -3.64
N VAL A 271 4.03 -17.17 -3.81
CA VAL A 271 3.15 -16.45 -2.87
C VAL A 271 1.70 -16.77 -3.21
N ASN A 272 1.29 -18.00 -2.87
CA ASN A 272 -0.09 -18.47 -2.94
C ASN A 272 -0.36 -19.53 -1.87
N ALA A 273 -1.63 -19.66 -1.48
CA ALA A 273 -2.06 -20.52 -0.39
C ALA A 273 -1.66 -21.99 -0.59
N ASP A 274 -1.67 -22.49 -1.82
CA ASP A 274 -1.33 -23.88 -2.12
C ASP A 274 0.15 -24.17 -1.86
N HIS A 275 1.02 -23.29 -2.34
CA HIS A 275 2.47 -23.38 -2.12
C HIS A 275 2.81 -23.20 -0.64
N LEU A 276 2.21 -22.20 0.03
CA LEU A 276 2.44 -21.93 1.44
C LEU A 276 2.05 -23.14 2.32
N ARG A 277 0.91 -23.78 2.04
CA ARG A 277 0.50 -25.02 2.71
C ARG A 277 1.43 -26.18 2.40
N GLY A 278 1.75 -26.39 1.11
CA GLY A 278 2.65 -27.46 0.68
C GLY A 278 4.03 -27.37 1.32
N ALA A 279 4.44 -26.15 1.65
CA ALA A 279 5.71 -25.87 2.30
C ALA A 279 5.61 -25.72 3.83
N GLY A 280 4.46 -26.06 4.43
CA GLY A 280 4.27 -26.10 5.88
C GLY A 280 4.28 -24.74 6.58
N LEU A 281 4.07 -23.64 5.86
CA LEU A 281 4.12 -22.27 6.42
C LEU A 281 2.79 -21.82 7.03
N CYS A 282 1.71 -22.55 6.77
CA CYS A 282 0.35 -22.22 7.20
C CYS A 282 -0.55 -23.46 7.10
N THR A 283 -1.74 -23.38 7.69
CA THR A 283 -2.79 -24.39 7.62
C THR A 283 -4.13 -23.76 7.21
N GLY A 284 -5.16 -24.59 6.98
CA GLY A 284 -6.49 -24.12 6.64
C GLY A 284 -6.57 -23.40 5.29
N GLU A 285 -7.31 -22.30 5.22
CA GLU A 285 -7.45 -21.52 3.99
C GLU A 285 -6.12 -20.89 3.53
N CYS A 286 -5.22 -20.60 4.48
CA CYS A 286 -3.93 -19.97 4.23
C CYS A 286 -4.03 -18.72 3.34
N ARG A 287 -4.98 -17.85 3.68
CA ARG A 287 -5.11 -16.56 3.00
C ARG A 287 -3.89 -15.70 3.34
N ILE A 288 -3.43 -14.93 2.36
CA ILE A 288 -2.35 -13.96 2.51
C ILE A 288 -2.95 -12.56 2.62
N THR A 289 -2.22 -11.65 3.26
CA THR A 289 -2.62 -10.25 3.47
C THR A 289 -3.88 -10.11 4.31
N ASP A 290 -4.15 -8.89 4.75
CA ASP A 290 -5.40 -8.52 5.41
C ASP A 290 -6.60 -8.43 4.44
N GLU A 291 -6.37 -8.50 3.12
CA GLU A 291 -7.43 -8.64 2.12
C GLU A 291 -7.87 -10.10 1.88
N ARG A 292 -7.35 -11.05 2.65
CA ARG A 292 -7.66 -12.50 2.59
C ARG A 292 -7.48 -13.11 1.18
N ALA A 293 -6.52 -12.63 0.42
CA ALA A 293 -6.23 -13.13 -0.93
C ALA A 293 -5.75 -14.59 -0.93
N TRP A 294 -5.97 -15.30 -2.03
CA TRP A 294 -5.43 -16.65 -2.25
C TRP A 294 -3.96 -16.61 -2.65
N GLY A 295 -3.57 -15.68 -3.53
CA GLY A 295 -2.21 -15.63 -4.05
C GLY A 295 -1.94 -14.41 -4.91
N VAL A 296 -0.75 -14.36 -5.49
CA VAL A 296 -0.25 -13.26 -6.32
C VAL A 296 -0.02 -13.75 -7.75
N VAL A 297 -0.42 -12.96 -8.73
CA VAL A 297 -0.22 -13.22 -10.16
C VAL A 297 0.51 -12.05 -10.84
N PRO A 298 1.09 -12.23 -12.03
CA PRO A 298 1.78 -11.15 -12.73
C PRO A 298 0.90 -9.91 -12.91
N ALA A 299 1.50 -8.74 -12.70
CA ALA A 299 0.91 -7.43 -12.94
C ALA A 299 1.95 -6.49 -13.56
N ALA A 300 1.49 -5.54 -14.36
CA ALA A 300 2.29 -4.51 -14.97
C ALA A 300 1.83 -3.12 -14.50
N ASP A 301 2.72 -2.13 -14.59
CA ASP A 301 2.39 -0.75 -14.21
C ASP A 301 1.20 -0.18 -15.01
N SER A 302 1.06 -0.59 -16.28
CA SER A 302 -0.05 -0.19 -17.16
C SER A 302 -1.41 -0.73 -16.71
N ASP A 303 -1.45 -1.77 -15.88
CA ASP A 303 -2.72 -2.28 -15.34
C ASP A 303 -3.39 -1.25 -14.41
N TYR A 304 -2.63 -0.26 -13.94
CA TYR A 304 -3.08 0.82 -13.05
C TYR A 304 -3.40 2.13 -13.79
N ASP A 305 -3.37 2.15 -15.12
CA ASP A 305 -3.68 3.36 -15.91
C ASP A 305 -5.13 3.81 -15.75
N GLY A 306 -6.06 2.88 -15.54
CA GLY A 306 -7.45 3.21 -15.19
C GLY A 306 -7.53 3.99 -13.88
N VAL A 307 -6.73 3.62 -12.88
CA VAL A 307 -6.68 4.32 -11.58
C VAL A 307 -6.07 5.71 -11.75
N ARG A 308 -5.04 5.87 -12.58
CA ARG A 308 -4.48 7.19 -12.95
C ARG A 308 -5.53 8.07 -13.61
N HIS A 309 -6.31 7.52 -14.53
CA HIS A 309 -7.40 8.26 -15.15
C HIS A 309 -8.44 8.72 -14.12
N VAL A 310 -8.86 7.84 -13.21
CA VAL A 310 -9.79 8.22 -12.13
C VAL A 310 -9.19 9.31 -11.21
N CYS A 311 -7.88 9.27 -11.00
CA CYS A 311 -7.15 10.33 -10.29
C CYS A 311 -7.35 11.71 -10.96
N GLU A 312 -7.16 11.77 -12.28
CA GLU A 312 -7.31 13.00 -13.06
C GLU A 312 -8.75 13.53 -13.02
N VAL A 313 -9.76 12.66 -13.21
CA VAL A 313 -11.15 13.11 -13.27
C VAL A 313 -11.68 13.56 -11.91
N THR A 314 -11.22 12.94 -10.82
CA THR A 314 -11.66 13.32 -9.47
C THR A 314 -11.05 14.63 -9.03
N ARG A 315 -9.85 15.00 -9.55
CA ARG A 315 -9.09 16.17 -9.10
C ARG A 315 -8.90 16.17 -7.58
N SER A 316 -8.67 14.98 -7.01
CA SER A 316 -8.34 14.84 -5.60
C SER A 316 -6.99 15.52 -5.32
N ASP A 317 -6.85 16.14 -4.15
CA ASP A 317 -5.58 16.75 -3.73
C ASP A 317 -4.43 15.73 -3.67
N LYS A 318 -4.74 14.44 -3.50
CA LYS A 318 -3.77 13.34 -3.51
C LYS A 318 -3.24 12.99 -4.89
N CYS A 319 -3.90 13.47 -5.95
CA CYS A 319 -3.47 13.26 -7.33
C CYS A 319 -2.46 14.30 -7.82
N ALA A 320 -2.22 15.35 -7.03
CA ALA A 320 -1.22 16.37 -7.33
C ALA A 320 0.13 15.96 -6.72
N GLY A 321 1.11 15.67 -7.59
CA GLY A 321 2.52 15.52 -7.23
C GLY A 321 3.26 16.84 -7.18
#